data_AF-A0A820MI07-F1
#
_entry.id   AF-A0A820MI07-F1
#
_cell.length_a   1.000
_cell.length_b   1.000
_cell.length_c   1.000
_cell.angle_alpha   90.00
_cell.angle_beta   90.00
_cell.angle_gamma   90.00
#
_symmetry.space_group_name_H-M   'P 1'
#
loop_
_entity.id
_entity.type
_entity.pdbx_description
1 polymer ?
#
loop_
_entity_poly.entity_id
_entity_poly.type
_entity_poly.pdbx_seq_one_letter_code
_entity_poly.pdbx_strand_id
1 'polypeptide(L)'
;LQLTSFYPKHTVSAWSSGTGAAGLLGALSFAALTEPLKVKPRTAILILLFIPVLQVFSYIMAGASQAAAKHREYQQISDATTADPDTDTDTEEKITVNKTTILAKFMNKLQLVKPLLKYMTPLSLVYFAEYSINQGLYELIFFHKSNLSHSSQYR
;
A
#
# COMPACT_ATOMS: atom_id res chain seq x y z
N LEU A 1 -18.01 2.88 6.07
CA LEU A 1 -18.15 1.55 5.43
C LEU A 1 -19.17 1.50 4.27
N GLN A 2 -19.79 2.61 3.85
CA GLN A 2 -20.87 2.57 2.83
C GLN A 2 -20.42 2.02 1.47
N LEU A 3 -19.14 2.16 1.08
CA LEU A 3 -18.65 1.59 -0.18
C LEU A 3 -18.45 0.07 -0.17
N THR A 4 -18.43 -0.58 1.01
CA THR A 4 -18.14 -2.01 1.11
C THR A 4 -19.25 -2.88 0.48
N SER A 5 -20.48 -2.38 0.37
CA SER A 5 -21.58 -3.09 -0.29
C SER A 5 -21.34 -3.36 -1.78
N PHE A 6 -20.49 -2.54 -2.43
CA PHE A 6 -20.15 -2.68 -3.85
C PHE A 6 -19.00 -3.67 -4.12
N TYR A 7 -18.49 -4.34 -3.08
CA TYR A 7 -17.37 -5.28 -3.18
C TYR A 7 -17.69 -6.65 -2.55
N PRO A 8 -17.04 -7.73 -2.99
CA PRO A 8 -17.20 -9.06 -2.39
C PRO A 8 -16.93 -9.02 -0.88
N LYS A 9 -17.66 -9.84 -0.12
CA LYS A 9 -17.60 -9.88 1.36
C LYS A 9 -16.18 -10.10 1.91
N HIS A 10 -15.33 -10.81 1.18
CA HIS A 10 -13.95 -11.10 1.56
C HIS A 10 -12.95 -9.95 1.33
N THR A 11 -13.36 -8.85 0.68
CA THR A 11 -12.44 -7.77 0.31
C THR A 11 -11.87 -7.05 1.53
N VAL A 12 -12.72 -6.74 2.51
CA VAL A 12 -12.29 -6.05 3.73
C VAL A 12 -11.40 -6.95 4.59
N SER A 13 -11.74 -8.24 4.69
CA SER A 13 -10.94 -9.21 5.43
C SER A 13 -9.59 -9.47 4.76
N ALA A 14 -9.55 -9.60 3.43
CA ALA A 14 -8.31 -9.78 2.69
C ALA A 14 -7.40 -8.55 2.78
N TRP A 15 -7.97 -7.34 2.69
CA TRP A 15 -7.22 -6.10 2.86
C TRP A 15 -6.63 -5.98 4.27
N SER A 16 -7.45 -6.19 5.30
CA SER A 16 -7.03 -6.13 6.70
C SER A 16 -5.99 -7.20 7.04
N SER A 17 -6.19 -8.43 6.57
CA SER A 17 -5.24 -9.54 6.77
C SER A 17 -3.89 -9.24 6.08
N GLY A 18 -3.92 -8.70 4.87
CA GLY A 18 -2.70 -8.32 4.14
C GLY A 18 -1.89 -7.24 4.85
N THR A 19 -2.53 -6.17 5.32
CA THR A 19 -1.83 -5.09 6.05
C THR A 19 -1.33 -5.56 7.42
N GLY A 20 -2.11 -6.38 8.13
CA GLY A 20 -1.70 -6.97 9.41
C GLY A 20 -0.50 -7.92 9.27
N ALA A 21 -0.56 -8.83 8.29
CA ALA A 21 0.54 -9.76 8.00
C ALA A 21 1.81 -9.01 7.57
N ALA A 22 1.70 -7.97 6.74
CA ALA A 22 2.83 -7.14 6.34
C ALA A 22 3.49 -6.45 7.54
N GLY A 23 2.70 -5.98 8.52
CA GLY A 23 3.22 -5.42 9.76
C GLY A 23 4.02 -6.43 10.58
N LEU A 24 3.45 -7.62 10.80
CA LEU A 24 4.12 -8.69 11.56
C LEU A 24 5.40 -9.16 10.86
N LEU A 25 5.32 -9.48 9.57
CA LEU A 25 6.46 -9.94 8.78
C LEU A 25 7.53 -8.86 8.64
N GLY A 26 7.15 -7.59 8.50
CA GLY A 26 8.09 -6.47 8.45
C GLY A 26 8.86 -6.31 9.75
N ALA A 27 8.17 -6.34 10.90
CA ALA A 27 8.80 -6.24 12.22
C ALA A 27 9.74 -7.42 12.50
N LEU A 28 9.28 -8.65 12.20
CA LEU A 28 10.09 -9.86 12.35
C LEU A 28 11.32 -9.84 11.43
N SER A 29 11.16 -9.39 10.18
CA SER A 29 12.27 -9.27 9.23
C SER A 29 13.30 -8.24 9.71
N PHE A 30 12.85 -7.10 10.23
CA PHE A 30 13.74 -6.08 10.78
C PHE A 30 14.52 -6.63 11.98
N ALA A 31 13.84 -7.24 12.95
CA ALA A 31 14.48 -7.83 14.13
C ALA A 31 15.48 -8.93 13.74
N ALA A 32 15.13 -9.79 12.78
CA ALA A 32 16.04 -10.81 12.26
C ALA A 32 17.27 -10.22 11.57
N LEU A 33 17.16 -9.06 10.90
CA LEU A 33 18.31 -8.39 10.30
C LEU A 33 19.22 -7.74 11.35
N THR A 34 18.65 -7.16 12.42
CA THR A 34 19.42 -6.39 13.40
C THR A 34 20.01 -7.25 14.52
N GLU A 35 19.31 -8.30 14.97
CA GLU A 35 19.71 -9.10 16.13
C GLU A 35 20.69 -10.23 15.75
N PRO A 36 20.30 -11.31 15.05
CA PRO A 36 21.23 -12.40 14.74
C PRO A 36 22.23 -12.03 13.65
N LEU A 37 21.82 -11.25 12.64
CA LEU A 37 22.66 -10.88 11.50
C LEU A 37 23.51 -9.62 11.76
N LYS A 38 23.29 -8.92 12.89
CA LYS A 38 24.02 -7.70 13.31
C LYS A 38 24.14 -6.63 12.21
N VAL A 39 23.18 -6.59 11.29
CA VAL A 39 23.14 -5.59 10.23
C VAL A 39 22.85 -4.23 10.87
N LYS A 40 23.58 -3.19 10.45
CA LYS A 40 23.33 -1.84 10.92
C LYS A 40 21.87 -1.46 10.61
N PRO A 41 21.11 -0.85 11.54
CA PRO A 41 19.70 -0.50 11.33
C PRO A 41 19.45 0.28 10.03
N ARG A 42 20.36 1.20 9.68
CA ARG A 42 20.33 1.96 8.42
C ARG A 42 20.33 1.06 7.18
N THR A 43 21.14 0.00 7.18
CA THR A 43 21.20 -0.94 6.07
C THR A 43 19.97 -1.85 6.06
N ALA A 44 19.47 -2.25 7.23
CA ALA A 44 18.25 -3.06 7.33
C ALA A 44 17.02 -2.34 6.74
N ILE A 45 16.81 -1.05 7.07
CA ILE A 45 15.71 -0.27 6.48
C ILE A 45 15.87 -0.07 4.97
N LEU A 46 17.10 0.05 4.46
CA LEU A 46 17.38 0.14 3.01
C LEU A 46 17.08 -1.18 2.30
N ILE A 47 17.39 -2.32 2.92
CA ILE A 47 17.04 -3.65 2.39
C ILE A 47 15.51 -3.81 2.34
N LEU A 48 14.82 -3.46 3.43
CA LEU A 48 13.36 -3.56 3.53
C LEU A 48 12.63 -2.59 2.58
N LEU A 49 13.30 -1.52 2.10
CA LEU A 49 12.74 -0.57 1.14
C LEU A 49 12.36 -1.21 -0.20
N PHE A 50 12.94 -2.36 -0.54
CA PHE A 50 12.58 -3.09 -1.75
C PHE A 50 11.09 -3.54 -1.75
N ILE A 51 10.53 -3.89 -0.59
CA ILE A 51 9.15 -4.37 -0.45
C ILE A 51 8.11 -3.31 -0.88
N PRO A 52 8.12 -2.06 -0.37
CA PRO A 52 7.16 -1.05 -0.82
C PRO A 52 7.32 -0.69 -2.31
N VAL A 53 8.53 -0.77 -2.88
CA VAL A 53 8.74 -0.60 -4.32
C VAL A 53 8.03 -1.69 -5.12
N LEU A 54 8.16 -2.95 -4.71
CA LEU A 54 7.42 -4.06 -5.31
C LEU A 54 5.90 -3.89 -5.16
N GLN A 55 5.43 -3.39 -4.01
CA GLN A 55 4.00 -3.15 -3.79
C GLN A 55 3.45 -2.10 -4.75
N VAL A 56 4.18 -1.00 -4.99
CA VAL A 56 3.80 0.03 -5.98
C VAL A 56 3.78 -0.57 -7.39
N PHE A 57 4.81 -1.32 -7.75
CA PHE A 57 4.89 -1.98 -9.06
C PHE A 57 3.71 -2.96 -9.28
N SER A 58 3.44 -3.81 -8.30
CA SER A 58 2.31 -4.74 -8.31
C SER A 58 0.97 -4.01 -8.46
N TYR A 59 0.76 -2.92 -7.71
CA TYR A 59 -0.46 -2.12 -7.80
C TYR A 59 -0.69 -1.53 -9.20
N ILE A 60 0.37 -0.98 -9.82
CA ILE A 60 0.27 -0.40 -11.16
C ILE A 60 -0.02 -1.48 -12.20
N MET A 61 0.64 -2.63 -12.10
CA MET A 61 0.45 -3.75 -13.04
C MET A 61 -0.92 -4.43 -12.88
N ALA A 62 -1.36 -4.70 -11.66
CA ALA A 62 -2.66 -5.30 -11.38
C ALA A 62 -3.84 -4.35 -11.67
N GLY A 63 -3.65 -3.04 -11.49
CA GLY A 63 -4.65 -2.00 -11.76
C GLY A 63 -5.08 -1.91 -13.22
N ALA A 64 -4.23 -2.33 -14.17
CA ALA A 64 -4.59 -2.45 -15.57
C ALA A 64 -5.58 -3.61 -15.82
N SER A 65 -5.45 -4.70 -15.06
CA SER A 65 -6.23 -5.94 -15.24
C SER A 65 -7.64 -5.86 -14.66
N GLN A 66 -7.82 -5.26 -13.47
CA GLN A 66 -9.13 -5.25 -12.81
C GLN A 66 -10.11 -4.21 -13.38
N ALA A 67 -9.59 -3.08 -13.88
CA ALA A 67 -10.41 -2.11 -14.60
C ALA A 67 -10.95 -2.70 -15.90
N ALA A 68 -10.13 -3.46 -16.63
CA ALA A 68 -10.54 -4.12 -17.88
C ALA A 68 -11.59 -5.21 -17.65
N ALA A 69 -11.46 -6.01 -16.59
CA ALA A 69 -12.41 -7.07 -16.25
C ALA A 69 -13.78 -6.51 -15.84
N LYS A 70 -13.82 -5.48 -15.00
CA LYS A 70 -15.09 -4.87 -14.52
C LYS A 70 -15.80 -4.05 -15.61
N HIS A 71 -15.03 -3.40 -16.51
CA HIS A 71 -15.62 -2.78 -17.71
C HIS A 71 -16.20 -3.83 -18.65
N ARG A 72 -15.54 -4.98 -18.88
CA ARG A 72 -16.08 -6.07 -19.71
C ARG A 72 -17.37 -6.66 -19.15
N GLU A 73 -17.50 -6.82 -17.84
CA GLU A 73 -18.72 -7.35 -17.22
C GLU A 73 -19.93 -6.39 -17.36
N TYR A 74 -19.72 -5.08 -17.21
CA TYR A 74 -20.75 -4.08 -17.47
C TYR A 74 -21.10 -3.94 -18.96
N GLN A 75 -20.08 -4.07 -19.81
CA GLN A 75 -20.22 -3.92 -21.25
C GLN A 75 -20.88 -5.16 -21.88
N GLN A 76 -20.65 -6.37 -21.36
CA GLN A 76 -21.38 -7.58 -21.75
C GLN A 76 -22.88 -7.54 -21.43
N ILE A 77 -23.31 -6.77 -20.43
CA ILE A 77 -24.74 -6.53 -20.14
C ILE A 77 -25.36 -5.53 -21.14
N SER A 78 -24.54 -4.61 -21.67
CA SER A 78 -24.94 -3.58 -22.65
C SER A 78 -24.89 -4.08 -24.10
N ASP A 79 -23.95 -4.96 -24.43
CA ASP A 79 -23.60 -5.35 -25.79
C ASP A 79 -24.38 -6.58 -26.30
N ALA A 80 -25.34 -7.10 -25.53
CA ALA A 80 -26.30 -8.10 -26.00
C ALA A 80 -27.27 -7.56 -27.08
N THR A 81 -27.11 -6.30 -27.55
CA THR A 81 -27.99 -5.66 -28.54
C THR A 81 -27.32 -5.28 -29.86
N THR A 82 -26.00 -5.22 -30.01
CA THR A 82 -25.43 -4.93 -31.35
C THR A 82 -23.96 -5.37 -31.43
N ALA A 83 -23.67 -6.37 -32.27
CA ALA A 83 -22.30 -6.66 -32.69
C ALA A 83 -22.28 -7.14 -34.14
N ASP A 84 -21.51 -6.44 -34.99
CA ASP A 84 -20.90 -6.95 -36.22
C ASP A 84 -19.43 -6.49 -36.20
N PRO A 85 -18.45 -7.31 -36.62
CA PRO A 85 -17.04 -7.13 -36.31
C PRO A 85 -16.25 -6.50 -37.48
N ASP A 86 -15.14 -5.84 -37.15
CA ASP A 86 -13.82 -6.05 -37.76
C ASP A 86 -12.95 -4.81 -37.66
N THR A 87 -11.71 -4.98 -37.18
CA THR A 87 -10.46 -4.66 -37.90
C THR A 87 -9.29 -4.62 -36.91
N ASP A 88 -8.33 -5.52 -37.14
CA ASP A 88 -7.00 -5.56 -36.54
C ASP A 88 -6.07 -4.51 -37.17
N THR A 89 -5.26 -3.81 -36.38
CA THR A 89 -3.85 -3.50 -36.70
C THR A 89 -3.05 -2.95 -35.49
N ASP A 90 -1.73 -3.21 -35.52
CA ASP A 90 -0.60 -2.46 -34.95
C ASP A 90 -0.06 -2.75 -33.53
N THR A 91 1.10 -3.43 -33.54
CA THR A 91 1.85 -3.93 -32.37
C THR A 91 2.90 -2.95 -31.84
N GLU A 92 3.28 -1.89 -32.59
CA GLU A 92 4.28 -0.90 -32.14
C GLU A 92 3.69 0.38 -31.54
N GLU A 93 2.52 0.83 -31.98
CA GLU A 93 1.81 1.98 -31.39
C GLU A 93 1.25 1.66 -29.99
N LYS A 94 1.02 0.38 -29.72
CA LYS A 94 0.52 -0.15 -28.44
C LYS A 94 1.39 0.24 -27.25
N ILE A 95 2.72 0.26 -27.35
CA ILE A 95 3.60 0.46 -26.17
C ILE A 95 3.54 1.92 -25.68
N THR A 96 3.56 2.88 -26.60
CA THR A 96 3.52 4.31 -26.29
C THR A 96 2.13 4.73 -25.82
N VAL A 97 1.07 4.23 -26.48
CA VAL A 97 -0.34 4.40 -26.08
C VAL A 97 -0.60 3.75 -24.73
N ASN A 98 -0.02 2.58 -24.45
CA ASN A 98 -0.16 1.92 -23.14
C ASN A 98 0.51 2.73 -22.03
N LYS A 99 1.70 3.31 -22.24
CA LYS A 99 2.41 4.08 -21.21
C LYS A 99 1.69 5.40 -20.88
N THR A 100 1.24 6.16 -21.87
CA THR A 100 0.44 7.37 -21.65
C THR A 100 -0.90 7.04 -20.99
N THR A 101 -1.51 5.91 -21.36
CA THR A 101 -2.74 5.41 -20.72
C THR A 101 -2.51 5.00 -19.26
N ILE A 102 -1.38 4.37 -18.93
CA ILE A 102 -1.05 3.98 -17.55
C ILE A 102 -0.83 5.22 -16.67
N LEU A 103 -0.07 6.20 -17.16
CA LEU A 103 0.19 7.44 -16.42
C LEU A 103 -1.10 8.26 -16.21
N ALA A 104 -1.93 8.39 -17.25
CA ALA A 104 -3.22 9.06 -17.14
C ALA A 104 -4.16 8.34 -16.14
N LYS A 105 -4.22 7.00 -16.17
CA LYS A 105 -4.99 6.20 -15.20
C LYS A 105 -4.47 6.39 -13.77
N PHE A 106 -3.16 6.44 -13.58
CA PHE A 106 -2.56 6.71 -12.27
C PHE A 106 -2.91 8.11 -11.77
N MET A 107 -2.80 9.13 -12.62
CA MET A 107 -3.17 10.51 -12.28
C MET A 107 -4.65 10.64 -11.91
N ASN A 108 -5.54 9.98 -12.65
CA ASN A 108 -6.97 9.94 -12.32
C ASN A 108 -7.21 9.28 -10.96
N LYS A 109 -6.53 8.17 -10.64
CA LYS A 109 -6.59 7.54 -9.32
C LYS A 109 -6.02 8.43 -8.22
N LEU A 110 -4.96 9.19 -8.50
CA LEU A 110 -4.34 10.10 -7.55
C LEU A 110 -5.25 11.29 -7.21
N GLN A 111 -6.08 11.75 -8.16
CA GLN A 111 -7.09 12.78 -7.90
C GLN A 111 -8.12 12.35 -6.85
N LEU A 112 -8.41 11.05 -6.72
CA LEU A 112 -9.29 10.52 -5.65
C LEU A 112 -8.67 10.65 -4.25
N VAL A 113 -7.35 10.79 -4.13
CA VAL A 113 -6.69 10.99 -2.84
C VAL A 113 -7.00 12.38 -2.27
N LYS A 114 -7.19 13.40 -3.13
CA LYS A 114 -7.44 14.79 -2.72
C LYS A 114 -8.65 14.96 -1.79
N PRO A 115 -9.86 14.46 -2.09
CA PRO A 115 -10.99 14.53 -1.16
C PRO A 115 -10.77 13.69 0.11
N LEU A 116 -9.98 12.61 0.04
CA LEU A 116 -9.67 11.76 1.19
C LEU A 116 -8.77 12.46 2.22
N LEU A 117 -7.87 13.33 1.77
CA LEU A 117 -6.97 14.10 2.65
C LEU A 117 -7.73 14.94 3.68
N LYS A 118 -8.93 15.44 3.35
CA LYS A 118 -9.77 16.19 4.31
C LYS A 118 -10.03 15.40 5.60
N TYR A 119 -10.15 14.07 5.50
CA TYR A 119 -10.37 13.19 6.64
C TYR A 119 -9.08 12.63 7.22
N MET A 120 -8.03 12.47 6.41
CA MET A 120 -6.73 11.97 6.89
C MET A 120 -5.96 13.03 7.68
N THR A 121 -5.98 14.30 7.28
CA THR A 121 -5.24 15.38 7.96
C THR A 121 -5.51 15.47 9.47
N PRO A 122 -6.77 15.53 9.95
CA PRO A 122 -7.00 15.58 11.40
C PRO A 122 -6.52 14.31 12.10
N LEU A 123 -6.73 13.13 11.52
CA LEU A 123 -6.28 11.86 12.10
C LEU A 123 -4.75 11.78 12.17
N SER A 124 -4.06 12.16 11.11
CA SER A 124 -2.59 12.21 11.06
C SER A 124 -2.03 13.19 12.08
N LEU A 125 -2.67 14.35 12.27
CA LEU A 125 -2.25 15.33 13.28
C LEU A 125 -2.37 14.77 14.69
N VAL A 126 -3.51 14.13 15.02
CA VAL A 126 -3.70 13.49 16.33
C VAL A 126 -2.66 12.41 16.55
N TYR A 127 -2.44 11.53 15.57
CA TYR A 127 -1.48 10.44 15.66
C TYR A 127 -0.04 10.94 15.79
N PHE A 128 0.32 11.99 15.04
CA PHE A 128 1.62 12.63 15.16
C PHE A 128 1.85 13.22 16.55
N ALA A 129 0.86 13.91 17.11
CA ALA A 129 0.93 14.47 18.46
C ALA A 129 1.05 13.36 19.51
N GLU A 130 0.25 12.29 19.38
CA GLU A 130 0.30 11.13 20.27
C GLU A 130 1.70 10.51 20.31
N TYR A 131 2.31 10.24 19.15
CA TYR A 131 3.65 9.67 19.10
C TYR A 131 4.72 10.67 19.55
N SER A 132 4.56 11.96 19.30
CA SER A 132 5.50 12.98 19.79
C SER A 132 5.50 13.05 21.31
N ILE A 133 4.32 12.98 21.94
CA ILE A 133 4.18 12.91 23.40
C ILE A 133 4.75 11.59 23.92
N ASN A 134 4.42 10.44 23.30
CA ASN A 134 4.92 9.14 23.70
C ASN A 134 6.46 9.07 23.62
N GLN A 135 7.07 9.62 22.57
CA GLN A 135 8.52 9.71 22.43
C GLN A 135 9.14 10.64 23.47
N GLY A 136 8.52 11.81 23.73
CA GLY A 136 8.99 12.72 24.78
C GLY A 136 8.87 12.15 26.20
N LEU A 137 7.87 11.31 26.47
CA LEU A 137 7.70 10.63 27.75
C LEU A 137 8.60 9.40 27.88
N TYR A 138 8.90 8.71 26.78
CA TYR A 138 9.74 7.51 26.78
C TYR A 138 11.15 7.77 27.34
N GLU A 139 11.73 8.95 27.07
CA GLU A 139 13.00 9.35 27.67
C GLU A 139 12.97 9.41 29.21
N LEU A 140 11.80 9.68 29.80
CA LEU A 140 11.62 9.77 31.26
C LEU A 140 11.36 8.40 31.93
N ILE A 141 11.00 7.36 31.17
CA ILE A 141 10.69 6.05 31.72
C ILE A 141 11.97 5.22 31.78
N PHE A 142 12.76 5.41 32.85
CA PHE A 142 13.95 4.60 33.15
C PHE A 142 13.64 3.50 34.17
N PHE A 143 13.86 2.23 33.81
CA PHE A 143 13.64 1.10 34.72
C PHE A 143 14.94 0.70 35.41
N HIS A 144 15.04 1.05 36.69
CA HIS A 144 16.19 0.75 37.56
C HIS A 144 16.39 -0.76 37.83
N LYS A 145 15.35 -1.59 37.66
CA LYS A 145 15.39 -3.06 37.89
C LYS A 145 14.98 -3.83 36.64
N SER A 146 15.67 -3.64 35.53
CA SER A 146 15.50 -4.48 34.34
C SER A 146 16.77 -5.27 34.04
N ASN A 147 16.63 -6.45 33.43
CA ASN A 147 17.76 -7.26 32.95
C ASN A 147 18.39 -6.68 31.66
N LEU A 148 17.95 -5.49 31.22
CA LEU A 148 18.39 -4.85 29.99
C LEU A 148 19.31 -3.67 30.30
N SER A 149 20.43 -3.58 29.58
CA SER A 149 21.34 -2.45 29.68
C SER A 149 20.63 -1.14 29.32
N HIS A 150 21.10 0.00 29.83
CA HIS A 150 20.52 1.32 29.54
C HIS A 150 20.37 1.55 28.02
N SER A 151 21.40 1.25 27.23
CA SER A 151 21.37 1.39 25.77
C SER A 151 20.43 0.40 25.06
N SER A 152 20.04 -0.68 25.74
CA SER A 152 19.04 -1.64 25.27
C SER A 152 17.62 -1.26 25.68
N GLN A 153 17.45 -0.39 26.69
CA GLN A 153 16.13 0.08 27.12
C GLN A 153 15.56 1.18 26.21
N TYR A 154 16.43 1.93 25.52
CA TYR A 154 16.09 3.09 24.67
C TYR A 154 16.27 2.82 23.16
N ARG A 155 16.26 1.56 22.74
CA ARG A 155 16.64 1.12 21.39
C ARG A 155 15.46 0.70 20.53
#